data_AF-A0A8H6A0D8-F1
#
_entry.id   AF-A0A8H6A0D8-F1
#
_cell.length_a   1.000
_cell.length_b   1.000
_cell.length_c   1.000
_cell.angle_alpha   90.00
_cell.angle_beta   90.00
_cell.angle_gamma   90.00
#
_symmetry.space_group_name_H-M   'P 1'
#
loop_
_entity.id
_entity.type
_entity.pdbx_description
1 polymer ?
#
loop_
_entity_poly.entity_id
_entity_poly.type
_entity_poly.pdbx_seq_one_letter_code
_entity_poly.pdbx_strand_id
1 'polypeptide(L)'
;MTTALRGARLRAQAYRFMWAFNWNWWLDAVNDIHAFVNANIKATFAEMDERDRLQSEGYAGELEGLRSQVCLIIVPMNDTTSMFIANCIWYLARNPHAWEKLCHEVAALGENAPLTFDVLRNMPYLNGL
;
A
#
# COMPACT_ATOMS: atom_id res chain seq x y z
N MET A 1 8.12 7.06 -4.43
CA MET A 1 6.91 7.12 -3.58
C MET A 1 6.96 8.27 -2.56
N THR A 2 7.94 8.27 -1.64
CA THR A 2 8.08 9.27 -0.56
C THR A 2 8.13 10.73 -1.05
N THR A 3 8.84 11.03 -2.14
CA THR A 3 8.89 12.38 -2.75
C THR A 3 7.51 12.85 -3.23
N ALA A 4 6.74 11.97 -3.88
CA ALA A 4 5.41 12.30 -4.38
C ALA A 4 4.44 12.58 -3.23
N LEU A 5 4.52 11.83 -2.13
CA LEU A 5 3.67 12.00 -0.95
C LEU A 5 4.04 13.25 -0.14
N ARG A 6 5.33 13.52 0.01
CA ARG A 6 5.82 14.79 0.59
C ARG A 6 5.27 15.98 -0.21
N GLY A 7 5.34 15.94 -1.53
CA GLY A 7 4.81 17.00 -2.37
C GLY A 7 3.28 17.08 -2.32
N ALA A 8 2.56 15.96 -2.27
CA ALA A 8 1.11 15.95 -2.11
C ALA A 8 0.68 16.66 -0.81
N ARG A 9 1.35 16.36 0.31
CA ARG A 9 1.14 17.05 1.59
C ARG A 9 1.41 18.55 1.49
N LEU A 10 2.56 18.94 0.91
CA LEU A 10 2.92 20.34 0.74
C LEU A 10 1.89 21.09 -0.12
N ARG A 11 1.40 20.48 -1.20
CA ARG A 11 0.34 21.05 -2.06
C ARG A 11 -0.97 21.24 -1.30
N ALA A 12 -1.37 20.25 -0.50
CA ALA A 12 -2.58 20.35 0.32
C ALA A 12 -2.48 21.50 1.35
N GLN A 13 -1.31 21.68 1.96
CA GLN A 13 -1.07 22.76 2.93
C GLN A 13 -0.94 24.13 2.27
N ALA A 14 -0.31 24.19 1.10
CA ALA A 14 -0.04 25.42 0.34
C ALA A 14 -1.08 25.69 -0.76
N TYR A 15 -2.29 25.12 -0.68
CA TYR A 15 -3.26 25.13 -1.79
C TYR A 15 -3.59 26.54 -2.31
N ARG A 16 -3.57 27.57 -1.42
CA ARG A 16 -3.79 28.99 -1.77
C ARG A 16 -2.61 29.67 -2.47
N PHE A 17 -1.41 29.11 -2.35
CA PHE A 17 -0.16 29.68 -2.83
C PHE A 17 0.58 28.74 -3.78
N MET A 18 -0.10 27.73 -4.35
CA MET A 18 0.55 26.76 -5.26
C MET A 18 1.29 27.44 -6.41
N TRP A 19 0.77 28.57 -6.92
CA TRP A 19 1.39 29.35 -7.99
C TRP A 19 2.78 29.90 -7.64
N ALA A 20 3.11 30.04 -6.35
CA ALA A 20 4.37 30.62 -5.89
C ALA A 20 5.53 29.59 -5.83
N PHE A 21 5.27 28.31 -6.12
CA PHE A 21 6.26 27.24 -6.00
C PHE A 21 6.49 26.54 -7.34
N ASN A 22 7.75 26.17 -7.60
CA ASN A 22 8.07 25.26 -8.69
C ASN A 22 7.71 23.82 -8.27
N TRP A 23 6.77 23.21 -9.00
CA TRP A 23 6.28 21.85 -8.75
C TRP A 23 6.85 20.80 -9.71
N ASN A 24 7.78 21.15 -10.60
CA ASN A 24 8.33 20.21 -11.58
C ASN A 24 8.88 18.96 -10.90
N TRP A 25 9.65 19.12 -9.82
CA TRP A 25 10.17 17.99 -9.03
C TRP A 25 9.09 17.04 -8.50
N TRP A 26 7.90 17.56 -8.19
CA TRP A 26 6.78 16.75 -7.72
C TRP A 26 6.06 16.07 -8.88
N LEU A 27 5.86 16.79 -9.99
CA LEU A 27 5.29 16.23 -11.21
C LEU A 27 6.16 15.11 -11.79
N ASP A 28 7.48 15.28 -11.75
CA ASP A 28 8.45 14.25 -12.15
C ASP A 28 8.29 12.99 -11.27
N ALA A 29 8.22 13.16 -9.94
CA ALA A 29 8.00 12.05 -9.03
C ALA A 29 6.63 11.37 -9.21
N VAL A 30 5.59 12.11 -9.60
CA VAL A 30 4.27 11.55 -9.96
C VAL A 30 4.37 10.77 -11.28
N ASN A 31 5.11 11.29 -12.26
CA ASN A 31 5.33 10.62 -13.54
C ASN A 31 6.09 9.29 -13.39
N ASP A 32 7.07 9.21 -12.50
CA ASP A 32 7.77 7.95 -12.19
C ASP A 32 6.80 6.88 -11.66
N ILE A 33 5.89 7.26 -10.76
CA ILE A 33 4.86 6.37 -10.22
C ILE A 33 3.91 5.95 -11.35
N HIS A 34 3.46 6.90 -12.15
CA HIS A 34 2.57 6.62 -13.29
C HIS A 34 3.23 5.69 -14.31
N ALA A 35 4.51 5.87 -14.60
CA ALA A 35 5.26 5.01 -15.52
C ALA A 35 5.34 3.58 -14.98
N PHE A 36 5.65 3.42 -13.70
CA PHE A 36 5.63 2.11 -13.03
C PHE A 36 4.26 1.44 -13.11
N VAL A 37 3.18 2.15 -12.74
CA VAL A 37 1.82 1.58 -12.75
C VAL A 37 1.38 1.23 -14.17
N ASN A 38 1.61 2.12 -15.13
CA ASN A 38 1.26 1.89 -16.53
C ASN A 38 2.00 0.69 -17.13
N ALA A 39 3.27 0.50 -16.80
CA ALA A 39 4.04 -0.65 -17.28
C ALA A 39 3.40 -1.97 -16.81
N ASN A 40 3.01 -2.04 -15.53
CA ASN A 40 2.35 -3.22 -14.98
C ASN A 40 0.96 -3.44 -15.60
N ILE A 41 0.15 -2.40 -15.73
CA ILE A 41 -1.17 -2.49 -16.39
C ILE A 41 -1.04 -3.04 -17.81
N LYS A 42 -0.11 -2.49 -18.59
CA LYS A 42 0.14 -2.93 -19.98
C LYS A 42 0.64 -4.38 -20.04
N ALA A 43 1.53 -4.77 -19.12
CA ALA A 43 2.02 -6.15 -19.05
C ALA A 43 0.88 -7.12 -18.76
N THR A 44 0.01 -6.80 -17.80
CA THR A 44 -1.18 -7.61 -17.49
C THR A 44 -2.09 -7.72 -18.71
N PHE A 45 -2.42 -6.63 -19.39
CA PHE A 45 -3.23 -6.71 -20.61
C PHE A 45 -2.58 -7.54 -21.71
N ALA A 46 -1.25 -7.53 -21.83
CA ALA A 46 -0.53 -8.36 -22.81
C ALA A 46 -0.64 -9.86 -22.51
N GLU A 47 -0.69 -10.24 -21.23
CA GLU A 47 -0.80 -11.62 -20.75
C GLU A 47 -2.24 -12.13 -20.67
N MET A 48 -3.24 -11.25 -20.68
CA MET A 48 -4.65 -11.63 -20.59
C MET A 48 -5.16 -12.31 -21.86
N ASP A 49 -5.90 -13.40 -21.67
CA ASP A 49 -6.68 -14.05 -22.72
C ASP A 49 -7.78 -13.12 -23.24
N GLU A 50 -8.15 -13.28 -24.51
CA GLU A 50 -9.16 -12.43 -25.17
C GLU A 50 -10.52 -12.43 -24.45
N ARG A 51 -10.89 -13.56 -23.83
CA ARG A 51 -12.14 -13.68 -23.06
C ARG A 51 -12.12 -12.81 -21.79
N ASP A 52 -10.97 -12.75 -21.13
CA ASP A 52 -10.76 -11.98 -19.91
C ASP A 52 -10.60 -10.50 -20.23
N ARG A 53 -10.00 -10.18 -21.38
CA ARG A 53 -9.95 -8.80 -21.91
C ARG A 53 -11.35 -8.25 -22.11
N LEU A 54 -12.23 -8.96 -22.80
CA LEU A 54 -13.61 -8.52 -23.06
C LEU A 54 -14.44 -8.35 -21.78
N GLN A 55 -14.26 -9.20 -20.77
CA GLN A 55 -14.88 -8.99 -19.45
C GLN A 55 -14.31 -7.78 -18.73
N SER A 56 -13.01 -7.55 -18.85
CA SER A 56 -12.35 -6.38 -18.28
C SER A 56 -12.67 -5.09 -19.02
N GLU A 57 -13.01 -5.13 -20.33
CA GLU A 57 -13.37 -3.95 -21.12
C GLU A 57 -14.64 -3.25 -20.61
N GLY A 58 -15.56 -3.99 -19.96
CA GLY A 58 -16.68 -3.40 -19.23
C GLY A 58 -16.26 -2.58 -18.00
N TYR A 59 -15.04 -2.77 -17.50
CA TYR A 59 -14.40 -2.05 -16.40
C TYR A 59 -13.19 -1.21 -16.84
N ALA A 60 -12.70 -1.38 -18.08
CA ALA A 60 -11.54 -0.72 -18.62
C ALA A 60 -11.93 0.71 -19.02
N GLY A 61 -11.98 1.59 -18.03
CA GLY A 61 -11.76 2.99 -18.30
C GLY A 61 -10.44 3.16 -19.07
N GLU A 62 -10.36 4.25 -19.83
CA GLU A 62 -9.11 4.79 -20.39
C GLU A 62 -7.93 4.51 -19.46
N LEU A 63 -6.76 4.11 -20.00
CA LEU A 63 -5.56 3.72 -19.22
C LEU A 63 -5.29 4.64 -18.00
N GLU A 64 -5.56 5.93 -18.15
CA GLU A 64 -5.53 6.94 -17.09
C GLU A 64 -6.47 6.65 -15.91
N GLY A 65 -7.73 6.29 -16.18
CA GLY A 65 -8.72 5.92 -15.19
C GLY A 65 -8.29 4.68 -14.40
N LEU A 66 -7.87 3.63 -15.08
CA LEU A 66 -7.38 2.40 -14.43
C LEU A 66 -6.11 2.68 -13.61
N ARG A 67 -5.15 3.42 -14.17
CA ARG A 67 -3.96 3.88 -13.44
C ARG A 67 -4.34 4.62 -12.17
N SER A 68 -5.31 5.52 -12.25
CA SER A 68 -5.77 6.30 -11.09
C SER A 68 -6.35 5.41 -10.00
N GLN A 69 -7.18 4.41 -10.36
CA GLN A 69 -7.70 3.43 -9.40
C GLN A 69 -6.59 2.59 -8.75
N VAL A 70 -5.62 2.13 -9.53
CA VAL A 70 -4.48 1.37 -9.01
C VAL A 70 -3.59 2.23 -8.10
N CYS A 71 -3.37 3.49 -8.46
CA CYS A 71 -2.64 4.45 -7.62
C CYS A 71 -3.33 4.67 -6.25
N LEU A 72 -4.67 4.64 -6.18
CA LEU A 72 -5.40 4.73 -4.91
C LEU A 72 -5.11 3.56 -3.96
N ILE A 73 -4.60 2.43 -4.46
CA ILE A 73 -4.26 1.26 -3.64
C ILE A 73 -2.76 1.27 -3.30
N ILE A 74 -1.90 1.41 -4.30
CA ILE A 74 -0.44 1.24 -4.14
C ILE A 74 0.17 2.36 -3.29
N VAL A 75 -0.26 3.60 -3.52
CA VAL A 75 0.30 4.78 -2.84
C VAL A 75 0.07 4.72 -1.31
N PRO A 76 -1.16 4.51 -0.79
CA PRO A 76 -1.36 4.43 0.64
C PRO A 76 -0.74 3.16 1.26
N MET A 77 -0.78 2.01 0.58
CA MET A 77 -0.14 0.79 1.08
C MET A 77 1.36 0.99 1.35
N ASN A 78 2.05 1.78 0.55
CA ASN A 78 3.47 1.99 0.77
C ASN A 78 3.77 2.85 1.99
N ASP A 79 3.00 3.91 2.25
CA ASP A 79 3.31 4.84 3.34
C ASP A 79 2.61 4.46 4.66
N THR A 80 1.29 4.25 4.65
CA THR A 80 0.55 4.09 5.92
C THR A 80 0.79 2.72 6.52
N THR A 81 0.77 1.66 5.72
CA THR A 81 1.02 0.28 6.19
C THR A 81 2.47 0.10 6.62
N SER A 82 3.45 0.61 5.85
CA SER A 82 4.86 0.49 6.24
C SER A 82 5.19 1.27 7.51
N MET A 83 4.65 2.50 7.66
CA MET A 83 4.80 3.27 8.89
C MET A 83 4.13 2.58 10.08
N PHE A 84 2.95 1.99 9.89
CA PHE A 84 2.27 1.23 10.93
C PHE A 84 3.14 0.05 11.39
N ILE A 85 3.62 -0.80 10.48
CA ILE A 85 4.49 -1.95 10.79
C ILE A 85 5.78 -1.49 11.48
N ALA A 86 6.41 -0.42 10.99
CA ALA A 86 7.61 0.14 11.60
C ALA A 86 7.36 0.60 13.05
N ASN A 87 6.21 1.23 13.31
CA ASN A 87 5.80 1.59 14.67
C ASN A 87 5.55 0.35 15.54
N CYS A 88 4.85 -0.66 15.03
CA CYS A 88 4.65 -1.93 15.76
C CYS A 88 6.00 -2.53 16.20
N ILE A 89 6.96 -2.65 15.28
CA ILE A 89 8.30 -3.17 15.59
C ILE A 89 9.01 -2.28 16.63
N TRP A 90 8.93 -0.96 16.48
CA TRP A 90 9.54 -0.01 17.40
C TRP A 90 9.00 -0.13 18.83
N TYR A 91 7.69 -0.33 18.98
CA TYR A 91 7.04 -0.55 20.27
C TYR A 91 7.36 -1.93 20.84
N LEU A 92 7.34 -2.99 20.03
CA LEU A 92 7.69 -4.34 20.47
C LEU A 92 9.12 -4.43 21.00
N ALA A 93 10.07 -3.81 20.30
CA ALA A 93 11.47 -3.77 20.72
C ALA A 93 11.68 -3.11 22.10
N ARG A 94 10.78 -2.21 22.52
CA ARG A 94 10.84 -1.51 23.83
C ARG A 94 9.99 -2.15 24.91
N ASN A 95 9.19 -3.15 24.56
CA ASN A 95 8.30 -3.85 25.48
C ASN A 95 8.56 -5.35 25.39
N PRO A 96 9.70 -5.85 25.91
CA PRO A 96 10.10 -7.25 25.77
C PRO A 96 9.04 -8.25 26.28
N HIS A 97 8.35 -7.90 27.36
CA HIS A 97 7.27 -8.72 27.91
C HIS A 97 6.06 -8.84 26.97
N ALA A 98 5.74 -7.79 26.19
CA ALA A 98 4.69 -7.87 25.18
C ALA A 98 5.12 -8.70 23.98
N TRP A 99 6.38 -8.55 23.56
CA TRP A 99 6.98 -9.39 22.52
C TRP A 99 6.95 -10.87 22.90
N GLU A 100 7.36 -11.22 24.11
CA GLU A 100 7.37 -12.60 24.62
C GLU A 100 5.97 -13.22 24.59
N LYS A 101 4.94 -12.49 25.04
CA LYS A 101 3.54 -12.92 24.98
C LYS A 101 3.05 -13.18 23.55
N LEU A 102 3.37 -12.28 22.61
CA LEU A 102 3.05 -12.47 21.19
C LEU A 102 3.77 -13.69 20.60
N CYS A 103 5.06 -13.87 20.90
CA CYS A 103 5.81 -15.04 20.44
C CYS A 103 5.22 -16.35 20.99
N HIS A 104 4.83 -16.37 22.26
CA HIS A 104 4.16 -17.53 22.86
C HIS A 104 2.81 -17.81 22.19
N GLU A 105 2.01 -16.79 21.92
CA GLU A 105 0.73 -16.94 21.22
C GLU A 105 0.92 -17.49 19.80
N VAL A 106 1.89 -16.99 19.05
CA VAL A 106 2.22 -17.51 17.71
C VAL A 106 2.75 -18.94 17.79
N ALA A 107 3.63 -19.25 18.73
CA ALA A 107 4.19 -20.60 18.90
C ALA A 107 3.11 -21.63 19.29
N ALA A 108 2.08 -21.22 20.03
CA ALA A 108 0.95 -22.07 20.41
C ALA A 108 0.10 -22.54 19.22
N LEU A 109 0.18 -21.88 18.06
CA LEU A 109 -0.47 -22.33 16.83
C LEU A 109 0.18 -23.60 16.28
N GLY A 110 1.47 -23.84 16.56
CA GLY A 110 2.26 -24.95 16.03
C GLY A 110 3.00 -24.61 14.73
N GLU A 111 4.16 -25.22 14.53
CA GLU A 111 5.11 -24.85 13.45
C GLU A 111 4.53 -24.97 12.03
N ASN A 112 3.54 -25.84 11.82
CA ASN A 112 2.93 -26.11 10.51
C ASN A 112 1.51 -25.56 10.37
N ALA A 113 1.03 -24.77 11.34
CA ALA A 113 -0.31 -24.22 11.25
C ALA A 113 -0.40 -23.16 10.13
N PRO A 114 -1.42 -23.23 9.26
CA PRO A 114 -1.59 -22.24 8.21
C PRO A 114 -2.01 -20.89 8.82
N LEU A 115 -1.34 -19.81 8.39
CA LEU A 115 -1.74 -18.44 8.72
C LEU A 115 -2.94 -18.02 7.88
N THR A 116 -4.13 -18.46 8.28
CA THR A 116 -5.39 -18.06 7.65
C THR A 116 -5.97 -16.81 8.32
N PHE A 117 -6.90 -16.15 7.63
CA PHE A 117 -7.62 -15.01 8.20
C PHE A 117 -8.32 -15.37 9.52
N ASP A 118 -8.96 -16.55 9.57
CA ASP A 118 -9.65 -17.01 10.78
C ASP A 118 -8.69 -17.25 11.93
N VAL A 119 -7.49 -17.78 11.66
CA VAL A 119 -6.46 -17.95 12.70
C VAL A 119 -6.05 -16.59 13.25
N LEU A 120 -5.67 -15.64 12.39
CA LEU A 120 -5.22 -14.31 12.79
C LEU A 120 -6.29 -13.52 13.56
N ARG A 121 -7.56 -13.65 13.14
CA ARG A 121 -8.70 -12.99 13.79
C ARG A 121 -8.98 -13.52 15.19
N ASN A 122 -8.58 -14.75 15.48
CA ASN A 122 -8.83 -15.41 16.77
C ASN A 122 -7.62 -15.41 17.70
N MET A 123 -6.59 -14.60 17.44
CA MET A 123 -5.45 -14.42 18.33
C MET A 123 -5.78 -13.38 19.43
N PRO A 124 -6.07 -13.79 20.68
CA PRO A 124 -6.56 -12.88 21.71
C PRO A 124 -5.58 -11.76 22.08
N TYR A 125 -4.30 -12.08 22.29
CA TYR A 125 -3.29 -11.11 22.69
C TYR A 125 -2.95 -10.14 21.55
N LEU A 126 -2.80 -10.64 20.31
CA LEU A 126 -2.62 -9.81 19.12
C LEU A 126 -3.77 -8.82 18.91
N ASN A 127 -5.01 -9.25 19.12
CA ASN A 127 -6.20 -8.42 18.89
C ASN A 127 -6.63 -7.60 20.12
N GLY A 128 -5.98 -7.78 21.28
CA GLY A 128 -6.33 -7.09 22.52
C GLY A 128 -7.71 -7.47 23.07
N LEU A 129 -8.13 -8.73 22.85
CA LEU A 129 -9.41 -9.30 23.29
C LEU A 129 -9.29 -9.99 24.66
#